data_AF-A0A497NYR9-F1
#
_entry.id   AF-A0A497NYR9-F1
#
_cell.length_a   1.000
_cell.length_b   1.000
_cell.length_c   1.000
_cell.angle_alpha   90.00
_cell.angle_beta   90.00
_cell.angle_gamma   90.00
#
_symmetry.space_group_name_H-M   'P 1'
#
loop_
_entity.id
_entity.type
_entity.pdbx_description
1 polymer ?
#
loop_
_entity_poly.entity_id
_entity_poly.type
_entity_poly.pdbx_seq_one_letter_code
_entity_poly.pdbx_strand_id
1 'polypeptide(L)'
;MASFTYIVSKLKGDLTVPFGIDVLWGDAKASYAIAKSVGARFVRTLLTGVHAGDLGLINTYGAEVMRYRKFIRADDIKTFIYLNPEMSAPLAQRPLHIVARTVSWLSIADAFCVSGPMPGMPPELDLVKRIKKEVPAVAVIANTGMNKENIEKYLKVVDGAIVGTGFKIGNITLNPVDENRVKEFMEIVKRIRKD
;
A
#
# COMPACT_ATOMS: atom_id res chain seq x y z
N MET A 1 -17.54 1.90 -10.27
CA MET A 1 -16.36 2.79 -10.41
C MET A 1 -16.69 4.24 -10.73
N ALA A 2 -17.76 4.56 -11.49
CA ALA A 2 -18.15 5.95 -11.79
C ALA A 2 -18.34 6.81 -10.52
N SER A 3 -19.06 6.31 -9.51
CA SER A 3 -19.27 7.03 -8.24
C SER A 3 -17.97 7.30 -7.49
N PHE A 4 -17.05 6.33 -7.45
CA PHE A 4 -15.73 6.53 -6.82
C PHE A 4 -14.93 7.60 -7.56
N THR A 5 -14.90 7.53 -8.90
CA THR A 5 -14.25 8.56 -9.73
C THR A 5 -14.84 9.94 -9.51
N TYR A 6 -16.17 10.04 -9.42
CA TYR A 6 -16.88 11.29 -9.16
C TYR A 6 -16.53 11.88 -7.80
N ILE A 7 -16.57 11.07 -6.73
CA ILE A 7 -16.23 11.51 -5.37
C ILE A 7 -14.80 12.06 -5.33
N VAL A 8 -13.82 11.31 -5.85
CA VAL A 8 -12.42 11.78 -5.87
C VAL A 8 -12.28 13.04 -6.71
N SER A 9 -12.97 13.14 -7.85
CA SER A 9 -12.92 14.34 -8.70
C SER A 9 -13.46 15.58 -8.00
N LYS A 10 -14.41 15.43 -7.07
CA LYS A 10 -14.94 16.53 -6.26
C LYS A 10 -14.02 16.92 -5.12
N LEU A 11 -13.35 15.95 -4.49
CA LEU A 11 -12.49 16.18 -3.33
C LEU A 11 -11.05 16.58 -3.69
N LYS A 12 -10.56 16.27 -4.89
CA LYS A 12 -9.14 16.50 -5.24
C LYS A 12 -8.70 17.96 -5.15
N GLY A 13 -9.62 18.92 -5.30
CA GLY A 13 -9.33 20.35 -5.17
C GLY A 13 -8.94 20.77 -3.75
N ASP A 14 -9.35 19.98 -2.74
CA ASP A 14 -9.08 20.24 -1.33
C ASP A 14 -7.75 19.60 -0.87
N LEU A 15 -7.10 18.80 -1.73
CA LEU A 15 -5.88 18.09 -1.42
C LEU A 15 -4.65 18.92 -1.82
N THR A 16 -3.81 19.24 -0.83
CA THR A 16 -2.55 19.99 -1.03
C THR A 16 -1.33 19.09 -1.23
N VAL A 17 -1.50 17.78 -1.05
CA VAL A 17 -0.44 16.76 -1.17
C VAL A 17 -0.79 15.75 -2.26
N PRO A 18 0.21 15.05 -2.85
CA PRO A 18 -0.05 13.96 -3.77
C PRO A 18 -0.99 12.91 -3.16
N PHE A 19 -1.94 12.43 -3.95
CA PHE A 19 -2.86 11.37 -3.57
C PHE A 19 -2.78 10.19 -4.52
N GLY A 20 -3.28 9.04 -4.06
CA GLY A 20 -3.31 7.80 -4.81
C GLY A 20 -4.68 7.14 -4.78
N ILE A 21 -4.85 6.11 -5.61
CA ILE A 21 -6.07 5.31 -5.70
C ILE A 21 -5.79 3.87 -5.30
N ASP A 22 -6.71 3.30 -4.55
CA ASP A 22 -6.73 1.89 -4.18
C ASP A 22 -8.17 1.38 -4.25
N VAL A 23 -8.46 0.63 -5.31
CA VAL A 23 -9.68 -0.16 -5.38
C VAL A 23 -9.37 -1.51 -4.75
N LEU A 24 -9.81 -1.65 -3.49
CA LEU A 24 -9.50 -2.80 -2.64
C LEU A 24 -9.83 -4.13 -3.29
N TRP A 25 -9.17 -5.18 -2.80
CA TRP A 25 -9.30 -6.57 -3.28
C TRP A 25 -8.77 -6.81 -4.70
N GLY A 26 -7.90 -5.92 -5.18
CA GLY A 26 -7.03 -6.19 -6.33
C GLY A 26 -7.58 -5.80 -7.69
N ASP A 27 -8.58 -4.91 -7.77
CA ASP A 27 -8.99 -4.33 -9.06
C ASP A 27 -7.99 -3.26 -9.51
N ALA A 28 -6.85 -3.74 -9.97
CA ALA A 28 -5.73 -2.90 -10.39
C ALA A 28 -6.07 -2.09 -11.65
N LYS A 29 -6.85 -2.65 -12.58
CA LYS A 29 -7.27 -1.92 -13.79
C LYS A 29 -8.17 -0.74 -13.44
N ALA A 30 -9.17 -0.94 -12.58
CA ALA A 30 -10.00 0.16 -12.11
C ALA A 30 -9.16 1.21 -11.37
N SER A 31 -8.22 0.77 -10.51
CA SER A 31 -7.32 1.68 -9.80
C SER A 31 -6.54 2.58 -10.77
N TYR A 32 -5.95 2.02 -11.83
CA TYR A 32 -5.25 2.79 -12.86
C TYR A 32 -6.19 3.70 -13.67
N ALA A 33 -7.35 3.22 -14.08
CA ALA A 33 -8.32 3.99 -14.86
C ALA A 33 -8.80 5.23 -14.09
N ILE A 34 -9.15 5.04 -12.81
CA ILE A 34 -9.56 6.13 -11.92
C ILE A 34 -8.39 7.09 -11.70
N ALA A 35 -7.21 6.57 -11.33
CA ALA A 35 -6.02 7.37 -11.06
C ALA A 35 -5.68 8.29 -12.25
N LYS A 36 -5.70 7.75 -13.47
CA LYS A 36 -5.45 8.52 -14.68
C LYS A 36 -6.51 9.60 -14.91
N SER A 37 -7.78 9.27 -14.68
CA SER A 37 -8.91 10.19 -14.90
C SER A 37 -8.92 11.37 -13.93
N VAL A 38 -8.47 11.17 -12.69
CA VAL A 38 -8.53 12.20 -11.64
C VAL A 38 -7.20 12.92 -11.41
N GLY A 39 -6.11 12.42 -11.99
CA GLY A 39 -4.76 12.99 -11.82
C GLY A 39 -4.04 12.51 -10.56
N ALA A 40 -4.32 11.30 -10.08
CA ALA A 40 -3.62 10.72 -8.94
C ALA A 40 -2.16 10.37 -9.31
N ARG A 41 -1.27 10.37 -8.32
CA ARG A 41 0.18 10.16 -8.54
C ARG A 41 0.63 8.72 -8.36
N PHE A 42 -0.16 7.91 -7.67
CA PHE A 42 0.15 6.51 -7.47
C PHE A 42 -1.12 5.67 -7.39
N VAL A 43 -0.97 4.37 -7.61
CA VAL A 43 -1.96 3.35 -7.24
C VAL A 43 -1.38 2.45 -6.18
N ARG A 44 -2.23 1.93 -5.29
CA ARG A 44 -1.89 0.81 -4.41
C ARG A 44 -2.79 -0.37 -4.78
N THR A 45 -2.21 -1.52 -5.12
CA THR A 45 -3.01 -2.66 -5.62
C THR A 45 -2.26 -4.00 -5.59
N LEU A 46 -2.94 -5.11 -5.89
CA LEU A 46 -2.33 -6.44 -6.00
C LEU A 46 -2.01 -6.74 -7.46
N LEU A 47 -0.75 -7.12 -7.75
CA LEU A 47 -0.32 -7.49 -9.11
C LEU A 47 0.28 -8.89 -9.22
N THR A 48 0.56 -9.54 -8.09
CA THR A 48 1.36 -10.77 -8.09
C THR A 48 0.73 -11.84 -7.22
N GLY A 49 0.83 -13.10 -7.68
CA GLY A 49 0.41 -14.27 -6.92
C GLY A 49 -1.10 -14.51 -6.95
N VAL A 50 -1.50 -15.59 -6.28
CA VAL A 50 -2.90 -15.95 -6.04
C VAL A 50 -3.03 -16.16 -4.54
N HIS A 51 -4.06 -15.57 -3.94
CA HIS A 51 -4.26 -15.61 -2.50
C HIS A 51 -5.62 -16.20 -2.18
N ALA A 52 -5.69 -17.05 -1.16
CA ALA A 52 -6.94 -17.46 -0.55
C ALA A 52 -7.23 -16.48 0.59
N GLY A 53 -8.27 -15.66 0.43
CA GLY A 53 -8.72 -14.71 1.45
C GLY A 53 -10.05 -15.14 2.07
N ASP A 54 -10.45 -14.43 3.12
CA ASP A 54 -11.68 -14.72 3.87
C ASP A 54 -12.96 -14.60 3.03
N LEU A 55 -12.90 -13.89 1.90
CA LEU A 55 -13.99 -13.72 0.94
C LEU A 55 -13.83 -14.55 -0.35
N GLY A 56 -12.85 -15.46 -0.39
CA GLY A 56 -12.57 -16.33 -1.53
C GLY A 56 -11.21 -16.09 -2.18
N LEU A 57 -11.06 -16.56 -3.42
CA LEU A 57 -9.79 -16.48 -4.15
C LEU A 57 -9.58 -15.08 -4.75
N ILE A 58 -8.41 -14.51 -4.48
CA ILE A 58 -7.91 -13.28 -5.08
C ILE A 58 -6.90 -13.68 -6.16
N ASN A 59 -7.37 -13.75 -7.41
CA ASN A 59 -6.53 -14.07 -8.57
C ASN A 59 -6.03 -12.78 -9.23
N THR A 60 -4.70 -12.64 -9.36
CA THR A 60 -4.08 -11.45 -9.94
C THR A 60 -3.68 -11.67 -11.41
N TYR A 61 -3.79 -10.63 -12.22
CA TYR A 61 -3.47 -10.67 -13.65
C TYR A 61 -2.41 -9.64 -14.02
N GLY A 62 -1.25 -9.67 -13.33
CA GLY A 62 -0.21 -8.65 -13.42
C GLY A 62 0.21 -8.29 -14.85
N ALA A 63 0.47 -9.27 -15.71
CA ALA A 63 0.87 -9.02 -17.11
C ALA A 63 -0.21 -8.28 -17.92
N GLU A 64 -1.48 -8.61 -17.69
CA GLU A 64 -2.60 -7.92 -18.34
C GLU A 64 -2.76 -6.50 -17.83
N VAL A 65 -2.61 -6.30 -16.52
CA VAL A 65 -2.65 -4.97 -15.89
C VAL A 65 -1.51 -4.08 -16.39
N MET A 66 -0.29 -4.61 -16.52
CA MET A 66 0.85 -3.84 -17.02
C MET A 66 0.65 -3.42 -18.48
N ARG A 67 0.10 -4.30 -19.33
CA ARG A 67 -0.30 -3.94 -20.69
C ARG A 67 -1.40 -2.88 -20.71
N TYR A 68 -2.39 -3.01 -19.83
CA TYR A 68 -3.47 -2.03 -19.70
C TYR A 68 -2.95 -0.65 -19.25
N ARG A 69 -2.08 -0.59 -18.24
CA ARG A 69 -1.40 0.63 -17.79
C ARG A 69 -0.70 1.33 -18.95
N LYS A 70 0.00 0.58 -19.81
CA LYS A 70 0.65 1.12 -21.01
C LYS A 70 -0.37 1.62 -22.04
N PHE A 71 -1.42 0.84 -22.28
CA PHE A 71 -2.49 1.17 -23.22
C PHE A 71 -3.18 2.50 -22.89
N ILE A 72 -3.48 2.76 -21.61
CA ILE A 72 -4.08 4.02 -21.16
C ILE A 72 -3.06 5.14 -20.91
N ARG A 73 -1.78 4.93 -21.25
CA ARG A 73 -0.66 5.86 -21.03
C ARG A 73 -0.54 6.33 -19.57
N ALA A 74 -0.70 5.42 -18.62
CA ALA A 74 -0.53 5.65 -17.19
C ALA A 74 0.90 5.38 -16.71
N ASP A 75 1.89 5.56 -17.58
CA ASP A 75 3.31 5.31 -17.28
C ASP A 75 3.87 6.24 -16.21
N ASP A 76 3.24 7.40 -16.02
CA ASP A 76 3.56 8.43 -15.04
C ASP A 76 3.00 8.15 -13.64
N ILE A 77 2.11 7.16 -13.50
CA ILE A 77 1.49 6.80 -12.22
C ILE A 77 2.36 5.74 -11.53
N LYS A 78 2.79 6.04 -10.30
CA LYS A 78 3.60 5.15 -9.47
C LYS A 78 2.80 3.93 -9.02
N THR A 79 3.48 2.78 -8.89
CA THR A 79 2.85 1.48 -8.65
C THR A 79 3.28 0.93 -7.30
N PHE A 80 2.40 1.00 -6.32
CA PHE A 80 2.62 0.41 -5.00
C PHE A 80 1.91 -0.93 -4.99
N ILE A 81 2.64 -2.02 -4.77
CA ILE A 81 2.02 -3.34 -4.74
C ILE A 81 1.99 -3.89 -3.33
N TYR A 82 0.87 -4.52 -2.97
CA TYR A 82 0.84 -5.41 -1.82
C TYR A 82 1.72 -6.63 -2.12
N LEU A 83 2.75 -6.84 -1.32
CA LEU A 83 3.49 -8.12 -1.33
C LEU A 83 2.66 -9.22 -0.69
N ASN A 84 1.90 -8.88 0.34
CA ASN A 84 0.93 -9.74 0.98
C ASN A 84 -0.36 -8.94 1.30
N PRO A 85 -1.54 -9.41 0.84
CA PRO A 85 -2.79 -8.85 1.28
C PRO A 85 -3.10 -9.24 2.72
N GLU A 86 -3.68 -8.33 3.48
CA GLU A 86 -4.32 -8.64 4.78
C GLU A 86 -5.45 -9.67 4.57
N MET A 87 -5.82 -10.42 5.62
CA MET A 87 -6.95 -11.36 5.62
C MET A 87 -6.87 -12.40 4.49
N SER A 88 -5.64 -12.81 4.15
CA SER A 88 -5.40 -13.81 3.11
C SER A 88 -4.06 -14.51 3.29
N ALA A 89 -3.93 -15.67 2.65
CA ALA A 89 -2.69 -16.41 2.54
C ALA A 89 -2.35 -16.69 1.06
N PRO A 90 -1.06 -16.70 0.68
CA PRO A 90 -0.68 -17.08 -0.67
C PRO A 90 -0.99 -18.56 -0.90
N LEU A 91 -1.57 -18.90 -2.06
CA LEU A 91 -1.87 -20.27 -2.42
C LEU A 91 -0.59 -21.10 -2.63
N ALA A 92 0.44 -20.46 -3.19
CA ALA A 92 1.78 -21.03 -3.29
C ALA A 92 2.64 -20.53 -2.12
N GLN A 93 2.97 -21.43 -1.19
CA GLN A 93 3.79 -21.10 -0.03
C GLN A 93 5.24 -20.83 -0.46
N ARG A 94 5.60 -19.55 -0.51
CA ARG A 94 6.96 -19.07 -0.72
C ARG A 94 7.27 -18.05 0.37
N PRO A 95 8.48 -18.06 0.95
CA PRO A 95 8.85 -17.03 1.91
C PRO A 95 8.73 -15.63 1.29
N LEU A 96 8.08 -14.69 2.00
CA LEU A 96 7.71 -13.39 1.43
C LEU A 96 8.90 -12.56 0.95
N HIS A 97 10.07 -12.68 1.61
CA HIS A 97 11.31 -12.04 1.17
C HIS A 97 11.83 -12.58 -0.18
N ILE A 98 11.63 -13.86 -0.48
CA ILE A 98 11.94 -14.44 -1.80
C ILE A 98 10.94 -13.97 -2.85
N VAL A 99 9.66 -13.83 -2.46
CA VAL A 99 8.64 -13.23 -3.35
C VAL A 99 9.03 -11.80 -3.68
N ALA A 100 9.43 -10.99 -2.70
CA ALA A 100 9.90 -9.61 -2.93
C ALA A 100 11.04 -9.56 -3.94
N ARG A 101 12.06 -10.43 -3.81
CA ARG A 101 13.19 -10.50 -4.74
C ARG A 101 12.78 -10.89 -6.17
N THR A 102 11.90 -11.89 -6.32
CA THR A 102 11.48 -12.32 -7.66
C THR A 102 10.57 -11.28 -8.33
N VAL A 103 9.75 -10.57 -7.56
CA VAL A 103 8.90 -9.50 -8.06
C VAL A 103 9.70 -8.24 -8.37
N SER A 104 10.74 -7.91 -7.59
CA SER A 104 11.61 -6.75 -7.90
C SER A 104 12.34 -6.93 -9.23
N TRP A 105 12.75 -8.16 -9.56
CA TRP A 105 13.34 -8.48 -10.85
C TRP A 105 12.43 -8.16 -12.03
N LEU A 106 11.11 -8.31 -11.88
CA LEU A 106 10.14 -7.94 -12.92
C LEU A 106 10.02 -6.43 -13.14
N SER A 107 10.52 -5.60 -12.23
CA SER A 107 10.51 -4.13 -12.31
C SER A 107 9.10 -3.53 -12.53
N ILE A 108 8.06 -4.17 -11.96
CA ILE A 108 6.66 -3.77 -12.12
C ILE A 108 6.11 -2.90 -10.98
N ALA A 109 6.92 -2.59 -9.97
CA ALA A 109 6.51 -1.84 -8.80
C ALA A 109 7.56 -0.79 -8.42
N ASP A 110 7.08 0.39 -8.04
CA ASP A 110 7.89 1.45 -7.45
C ASP A 110 8.03 1.27 -5.93
N ALA A 111 7.06 0.61 -5.29
CA ALA A 111 7.09 0.32 -3.87
C ALA A 111 6.40 -1.00 -3.50
N PHE A 112 6.89 -1.63 -2.44
CA PHE A 112 6.35 -2.84 -1.85
C PHE A 112 5.69 -2.55 -0.50
N CYS A 113 4.37 -2.69 -0.48
CA CYS A 113 3.54 -2.61 0.71
C CYS A 113 3.56 -3.96 1.44
N VAL A 114 4.14 -3.98 2.64
CA VAL A 114 4.17 -5.16 3.53
C VAL A 114 3.10 -5.00 4.60
N SER A 115 2.14 -5.91 4.63
CA SER A 115 0.97 -5.85 5.50
C SER A 115 1.14 -6.78 6.70
N GLY A 116 0.58 -6.41 7.84
CA GLY A 116 0.27 -7.38 8.89
C GLY A 116 -0.95 -8.23 8.52
N PRO A 117 -1.41 -9.12 9.41
CA PRO A 117 -2.49 -10.05 9.10
C PRO A 117 -3.85 -9.37 8.96
N MET A 118 -4.08 -8.25 9.65
CA MET A 118 -5.35 -7.52 9.64
C MET A 118 -5.15 -6.05 10.08
N PRO A 119 -6.14 -5.15 9.89
CA PRO A 119 -6.03 -3.76 10.28
C PRO A 119 -5.66 -3.59 11.76
N GLY A 120 -4.72 -2.69 12.05
CA GLY A 120 -4.22 -2.45 13.41
C GLY A 120 -3.13 -3.43 13.89
N MET A 121 -2.90 -4.53 13.17
CA MET A 121 -1.80 -5.47 13.49
C MET A 121 -0.63 -5.25 12.52
N PRO A 122 0.58 -4.94 13.03
CA PRO A 122 1.73 -4.71 12.15
C PRO A 122 2.36 -6.03 11.66
N PRO A 123 3.08 -6.02 10.53
CA PRO A 123 3.89 -7.16 10.11
C PRO A 123 5.04 -7.41 11.08
N GLU A 124 5.56 -8.64 11.15
CA GLU A 124 6.76 -8.91 11.95
C GLU A 124 7.97 -8.09 11.48
N LEU A 125 8.61 -7.35 12.39
CA LEU A 125 9.71 -6.45 12.05
C LEU A 125 10.90 -7.19 11.43
N ASP A 126 11.20 -8.41 11.87
CA ASP A 126 12.30 -9.20 11.31
C ASP A 126 12.01 -9.68 9.88
N LEU A 127 10.75 -9.97 9.55
CA LEU A 127 10.34 -10.23 8.19
C LEU A 127 10.55 -8.99 7.31
N VAL A 128 10.14 -7.82 7.80
CA VAL A 128 10.32 -6.54 7.09
C VAL A 128 11.80 -6.24 6.83
N LYS A 129 12.68 -6.46 7.82
CA LYS A 129 14.14 -6.33 7.65
C LYS A 129 14.69 -7.26 6.58
N ARG A 130 14.25 -8.53 6.56
CA ARG A 130 14.65 -9.51 5.54
C ARG A 130 14.21 -9.05 4.15
N ILE A 131 12.97 -8.57 4.01
CA ILE A 131 12.48 -8.02 2.74
C ILE A 131 13.34 -6.84 2.29
N LYS A 132 13.57 -5.83 3.16
CA LYS A 132 14.38 -4.66 2.83
C LYS A 132 15.79 -5.03 2.37
N LYS A 133 16.41 -6.05 2.99
CA LYS A 133 17.73 -6.56 2.60
C LYS A 133 17.74 -7.19 1.21
N GLU A 134 16.70 -7.95 0.85
CA GLU A 134 16.61 -8.60 -0.47
C GLU A 134 16.32 -7.62 -1.60
N VAL A 135 15.72 -6.45 -1.31
CA VAL A 135 15.30 -5.47 -2.31
C VAL A 135 15.75 -4.04 -1.99
N PRO A 136 17.06 -3.78 -1.89
CA PRO A 136 17.59 -2.50 -1.43
C PRO A 136 17.22 -1.32 -2.35
N ALA A 137 16.96 -1.57 -3.63
CA ALA A 137 16.65 -0.56 -4.63
C ALA A 137 15.14 -0.24 -4.76
N VAL A 138 14.26 -0.99 -4.10
CA VAL A 138 12.79 -0.78 -4.15
C VAL A 138 12.34 -0.20 -2.82
N ALA A 139 11.45 0.80 -2.86
CA ALA A 139 10.88 1.35 -1.62
C ALA A 139 10.04 0.27 -0.91
N VAL A 140 10.25 0.08 0.38
CA VAL A 140 9.45 -0.80 1.23
C VAL A 140 8.58 0.08 2.11
N ILE A 141 7.28 -0.21 2.16
CA ILE A 141 6.27 0.56 2.87
C ILE A 141 5.61 -0.35 3.90
N ALA A 142 5.65 0.04 5.18
CA ALA A 142 4.86 -0.61 6.22
C ALA A 142 3.37 -0.27 6.01
N ASN A 143 2.60 -1.24 5.54
CA ASN A 143 1.29 -0.98 4.96
C ASN A 143 0.14 -1.00 5.97
N THR A 144 0.27 -1.79 7.03
CA THR A 144 -0.81 -2.11 7.96
C THR A 144 -0.29 -2.11 9.38
N GLY A 145 -1.11 -1.65 10.33
CA GLY A 145 -0.84 -1.76 11.75
C GLY A 145 0.14 -0.75 12.34
N MET A 146 0.49 0.28 11.56
CA MET A 146 1.32 1.38 12.04
C MET A 146 0.51 2.31 12.96
N ASN A 147 1.14 2.74 14.04
CA ASN A 147 0.62 3.68 15.03
C ASN A 147 1.76 4.48 15.69
N LYS A 148 1.43 5.41 16.60
CA LYS A 148 2.45 6.27 17.23
C LYS A 148 3.42 5.48 18.11
N GLU A 149 2.99 4.35 18.65
CA GLU A 149 3.78 3.51 19.54
C GLU A 149 4.84 2.68 18.80
N ASN A 150 4.61 2.34 17.52
CA ASN A 150 5.49 1.45 16.77
C ASN A 150 6.20 2.11 15.58
N ILE A 151 5.72 3.24 15.06
CA ILE A 151 6.22 3.83 13.80
C ILE A 151 7.72 4.10 13.82
N GLU A 152 8.27 4.53 14.95
CA GLU A 152 9.69 4.81 15.08
C GLU A 152 10.56 3.57 14.79
N LYS A 153 10.12 2.40 15.25
CA LYS A 153 10.86 1.14 15.02
C LYS A 153 10.83 0.73 13.56
N TYR A 154 9.70 0.94 12.87
CA TYR A 154 9.55 0.57 11.47
C TYR A 154 10.30 1.54 10.54
N LEU A 155 10.20 2.86 10.76
CA LEU A 155 10.87 3.85 9.89
C LEU A 155 12.40 3.81 9.96
N LYS A 156 12.99 3.13 10.96
CA LYS A 156 14.43 2.80 10.97
C LYS A 156 14.81 1.74 9.93
N VAL A 157 13.83 1.07 9.33
CA VAL A 157 14.02 -0.06 8.39
C VAL A 157 13.35 0.22 7.03
N VAL A 158 12.14 0.77 7.04
CA VAL A 158 11.32 0.99 5.83
C VAL A 158 11.35 2.45 5.38
N ASP A 159 11.02 2.67 4.11
CA ASP A 159 11.08 3.99 3.47
C ASP A 159 9.81 4.82 3.71
N GLY A 160 8.75 4.20 4.20
CA GLY A 160 7.50 4.87 4.51
C GLY A 160 6.47 3.97 5.17
N ALA A 161 5.31 4.55 5.48
CA ALA A 161 4.20 3.86 6.11
C ALA A 161 2.87 4.34 5.54
N ILE A 162 1.89 3.43 5.47
CA ILE A 162 0.48 3.77 5.25
C ILE A 162 -0.28 3.51 6.54
N VAL A 163 -1.03 4.50 7.00
CA VAL A 163 -1.70 4.48 8.30
C VAL A 163 -3.18 4.75 8.10
N GLY A 164 -4.01 3.80 8.52
CA GLY A 164 -5.47 3.92 8.53
C GLY A 164 -5.99 3.93 9.96
N THR A 165 -6.24 2.74 10.52
CA THR A 165 -6.85 2.53 11.83
C THR A 165 -6.21 3.31 12.98
N GLY A 166 -4.88 3.47 12.98
CA GLY A 166 -4.16 4.25 14.00
C GLY A 166 -4.58 5.72 14.09
N PHE A 167 -5.10 6.28 13.00
CA PHE A 167 -5.62 7.66 12.94
C PHE A 167 -7.12 7.76 13.24
N LYS A 168 -7.82 6.65 13.46
CA LYS A 168 -9.25 6.66 13.74
C LYS A 168 -9.53 6.81 15.24
N ILE A 169 -10.66 7.44 15.57
CA ILE A 169 -11.13 7.57 16.96
C ILE A 169 -11.24 6.18 17.59
N GLY A 170 -10.59 5.98 18.73
CA GLY A 170 -10.58 4.71 19.46
C GLY A 170 -9.88 3.55 18.75
N ASN A 171 -9.07 3.81 17.70
CA ASN A 171 -8.50 2.77 16.83
C ASN A 171 -9.55 1.87 16.15
N ILE A 172 -10.75 2.40 15.89
CA ILE A 172 -11.82 1.67 15.20
C ILE A 172 -11.83 2.10 13.73
N THR A 173 -11.56 1.19 12.81
CA THR A 173 -11.40 1.47 11.37
C THR A 173 -12.56 2.26 10.76
N LEU A 174 -13.80 1.99 11.22
CA LEU A 174 -15.02 2.63 10.71
C LEU A 174 -15.29 4.02 11.31
N ASN A 175 -14.57 4.42 12.35
CA ASN A 175 -14.75 5.73 12.95
C ASN A 175 -14.12 6.85 12.08
N PRO A 176 -14.48 8.13 12.33
CA PRO A 176 -13.79 9.27 11.75
C PRO A 176 -12.30 9.31 12.11
N VAL A 177 -11.53 10.03 11.30
CA VAL A 177 -10.13 10.37 11.62
C VAL A 177 -10.11 11.38 12.76
N ASP A 178 -9.18 11.18 13.69
CA ASP A 178 -8.89 12.10 14.79
C ASP A 178 -7.63 12.91 14.45
N GLU A 179 -7.81 14.21 14.25
CA GLU A 179 -6.72 15.13 13.87
C GLU A 179 -5.59 15.17 14.92
N ASN A 180 -5.92 15.06 16.21
CA ASN A 180 -4.91 15.09 17.27
C ASN A 180 -4.00 13.87 17.20
N ARG A 181 -4.57 12.69 16.92
CA ARG A 181 -3.80 11.46 16.72
C ARG A 181 -2.85 11.56 15.53
N VAL A 182 -3.29 12.20 14.45
CA VAL A 182 -2.44 12.47 13.27
C VAL A 182 -1.31 13.43 13.64
N LYS A 183 -1.59 14.50 14.38
CA LYS A 183 -0.57 15.47 14.84
C LYS A 183 0.49 14.80 15.71
N GLU A 184 0.08 14.08 16.75
CA GLU A 184 0.97 13.34 17.64
C GLU A 184 1.88 12.36 16.87
N PHE A 185 1.30 11.60 15.94
CA PHE A 185 2.06 10.69 15.09
C PHE A 185 3.09 11.43 14.22
N MET A 186 2.67 12.54 13.60
CA MET A 186 3.54 13.31 12.71
C MET A 186 4.65 14.05 13.46
N GLU A 187 4.49 14.40 14.73
CA GLU A 187 5.58 14.92 15.56
C GLU A 187 6.71 13.90 15.71
N ILE A 188 6.36 12.64 15.97
CA ILE A 188 7.33 11.53 16.04
C ILE A 188 8.03 11.35 14.70
N VAL A 189 7.27 11.29 13.60
CA VAL A 189 7.84 11.13 12.23
C VAL A 189 8.76 12.29 11.86
N LYS A 190 8.37 13.53 12.17
CA LYS A 190 9.21 14.72 11.90
C LYS A 190 10.51 14.69 12.69
N ARG A 191 10.50 14.20 13.93
CA ARG A 191 11.72 14.03 14.73
C ARG A 191 12.67 13.03 14.06
N ILE A 192 12.17 11.87 13.65
CA ILE A 192 12.97 10.81 12.99
C ILE A 192 13.60 11.28 11.68
N ARG A 193 12.93 12.16 10.93
CA ARG A 193 13.39 12.64 9.61
C ARG A 193 14.28 13.88 9.65
N LYS A 194 14.44 14.51 10.82
CA LYS A 194 15.37 15.63 11.00
C LYS A 194 16.80 15.15 11.26
N ASP A 195 16.95 13.89 11.62
CA ASP A 195 18.21 13.16 11.69
C ASP A 195 18.55 12.56 10.31
#